data_AF-A0A3A4NLD7-F1
#
_entry.id   AF-A0A3A4NLD7-F1
#
_cell.length_a   1.000
_cell.length_b   1.000
_cell.length_c   1.000
_cell.angle_alpha   90.00
_cell.angle_beta   90.00
_cell.angle_gamma   90.00
#
_symmetry.space_group_name_H-M   'P 1'
#
loop_
_entity.id
_entity.type
_entity.pdbx_description
1 polymer ?
#
loop_
_entity_poly.entity_id
_entity_poly.type
_entity_poly.pdbx_seq_one_letter_code
_entity_poly.pdbx_strand_id
1 'polypeptide(L)'
;MTDEGGEDAMISKAEAKELINDLFEEEALVIGGLVAVHEMDDDLVWRLVKNLDVIRGKVLRRLEDKAPADGDGSPPRRPNLKPHPAIEDFLLSLRRA
;
A
#
# COMPACT_ATOMS: atom_id res chain seq x y z
N MET A 1 3.18 38.33 13.73
CA MET A 1 3.58 37.77 12.43
C MET A 1 4.60 36.67 12.74
N THR A 2 4.12 35.46 12.96
CA THR A 2 4.94 34.25 13.08
C THR A 2 4.18 33.20 12.31
N ASP A 3 4.60 33.06 11.06
CA ASP A 3 4.16 32.05 10.12
C ASP A 3 4.86 30.75 10.51
N GLU A 4 4.19 29.93 11.34
CA GLU A 4 4.58 28.53 11.53
C GLU A 4 4.01 27.72 10.37
N GLY A 5 4.67 27.84 9.21
CA GLY A 5 4.42 27.03 8.03
C GLY A 5 5.07 25.67 8.19
N GLY A 6 4.24 24.65 8.44
CA GLY A 6 4.66 23.25 8.56
C GLY A 6 5.38 22.74 7.32
N GLU A 7 6.61 22.29 7.52
CA GLU A 7 7.28 21.36 6.62
C GLU A 7 6.65 19.97 6.82
N ASP A 8 5.53 19.72 6.13
CA ASP A 8 5.09 18.35 5.84
C ASP A 8 6.25 17.67 5.10
N ALA A 9 7.01 16.83 5.79
CA ALA A 9 8.18 16.16 5.26
C ALA A 9 7.78 15.33 4.02
N MET A 10 8.09 15.84 2.83
CA MET A 10 7.90 15.11 1.59
C MET A 10 8.88 13.92 1.55
N ILE A 11 8.36 12.72 1.82
CA ILE A 11 9.09 11.46 1.64
C ILE A 11 9.61 11.41 0.19
N SER A 12 10.90 11.10 0.01
CA SER A 12 11.47 10.97 -1.33
C SER A 12 10.91 9.76 -2.07
N LYS A 13 11.01 9.76 -3.40
CA LYS A 13 10.53 8.64 -4.23
C LYS A 13 11.26 7.31 -3.91
N ALA A 14 12.53 7.39 -3.51
CA ALA A 14 13.31 6.22 -3.11
C ALA A 14 12.82 5.68 -1.76
N GLU A 15 12.68 6.56 -0.76
CA GLU A 15 12.13 6.18 0.55
C GLU A 15 10.70 5.65 0.43
N ALA A 16 9.86 6.23 -0.43
CA ALA A 16 8.51 5.72 -0.68
C ALA A 16 8.53 4.33 -1.34
N LYS A 17 9.49 4.06 -2.22
CA LYS A 17 9.66 2.77 -2.88
C LYS A 17 10.14 1.68 -1.90
N GLU A 18 11.08 2.03 -1.03
CA GLU A 18 11.54 1.15 0.07
C GLU A 18 10.38 0.85 1.01
N LEU A 19 9.68 1.88 1.50
CA LEU A 19 8.51 1.71 2.37
C LEU A 19 7.42 0.80 1.75
N ILE A 20 7.15 0.94 0.45
CA ILE A 20 6.21 0.06 -0.26
C ILE A 20 6.71 -1.38 -0.26
N ASN A 21 8.00 -1.62 -0.54
CA ASN A 21 8.54 -2.97 -0.54
C ASN A 21 8.49 -3.60 0.85
N ASP A 22 8.91 -2.86 1.87
CA ASP A 22 8.90 -3.32 3.27
C ASP A 22 7.48 -3.70 3.69
N LEU A 23 6.46 -2.90 3.33
CA LEU A 23 5.06 -3.24 3.59
C LEU A 23 4.63 -4.56 2.94
N PHE A 24 4.98 -4.78 1.67
CA PHE A 24 4.65 -6.03 0.97
C PHE A 24 5.43 -7.24 1.51
N GLU A 25 6.63 -7.02 2.03
CA GLU A 25 7.40 -8.06 2.73
C GLU A 25 6.71 -8.49 4.01
N GLU A 26 6.31 -7.53 4.86
CA GLU A 26 5.57 -7.82 6.10
C GLU A 26 4.26 -8.58 5.81
N GLU A 27 3.51 -8.18 4.76
CA GLU A 27 2.30 -8.89 4.33
C GLU A 27 2.60 -10.34 3.92
N ALA A 28 3.71 -10.58 3.21
CA ALA A 28 4.12 -11.93 2.82
C ALA A 28 4.53 -12.79 4.02
N LEU A 29 5.23 -12.21 5.01
CA LEU A 29 5.60 -12.91 6.24
C LEU A 29 4.37 -13.31 7.07
N VAL A 30 3.36 -12.44 7.18
CA VAL A 30 2.08 -12.76 7.83
C VAL A 30 1.39 -13.94 7.16
N ILE A 31 1.32 -13.94 5.82
CA ILE A 31 0.73 -15.05 5.06
C ILE A 31 1.53 -16.33 5.25
N GLY A 32 2.87 -16.26 5.18
CA GLY A 32 3.75 -17.40 5.38
C GLY A 32 3.59 -18.03 6.77
N GLY A 33 3.46 -17.20 7.81
CA GLY A 33 3.19 -17.67 9.16
C GLY A 33 1.88 -18.46 9.28
N LEU A 34 0.80 -18.01 8.61
CA LEU A 34 -0.49 -18.72 8.59
C LEU A 34 -0.41 -20.06 7.86
N VAL A 35 0.26 -20.09 6.71
CA VAL A 35 0.47 -21.32 5.93
C VAL A 35 1.31 -22.33 6.71
N ALA A 36 2.28 -21.87 7.51
CA ALA A 36 3.13 -22.76 8.28
C ALA A 36 2.38 -23.51 9.41
N VAL A 37 1.25 -22.98 9.88
CA VAL A 37 0.50 -23.54 11.01
C VAL A 37 -0.87 -24.11 10.64
N HIS A 38 -1.31 -23.95 9.39
CA HIS A 38 -2.58 -24.46 8.89
C HIS A 38 -2.38 -25.25 7.60
N GLU A 39 -3.10 -26.35 7.42
CA GLU A 39 -3.15 -27.04 6.12
C GLU A 39 -3.85 -26.14 5.10
N MET A 40 -3.06 -25.53 4.23
CA MET A 40 -3.51 -24.71 3.13
C MET A 40 -3.13 -25.39 1.81
N ASP A 41 -4.04 -25.33 0.84
CA ASP A 41 -3.80 -25.83 -0.51
C ASP A 41 -2.70 -25.03 -1.21
N ASP A 42 -1.68 -25.72 -1.74
CA ASP A 42 -0.50 -25.08 -2.35
C ASP A 42 -0.86 -24.19 -3.56
N ASP A 43 -1.82 -24.61 -4.38
CA ASP A 43 -2.27 -23.83 -5.53
C ASP A 43 -3.00 -22.55 -5.10
N LEU A 44 -3.70 -22.58 -3.96
CA LEU A 44 -4.26 -21.39 -3.33
C LEU A 44 -3.17 -20.42 -2.87
N VAL A 45 -2.16 -20.92 -2.14
CA VAL A 45 -1.04 -20.09 -1.66
C VAL A 45 -0.30 -19.46 -2.83
N TRP A 46 0.00 -20.25 -3.86
CA TRP A 46 0.69 -19.77 -5.05
C TRP A 46 -0.08 -18.65 -5.75
N ARG A 47 -1.39 -18.83 -5.98
CA ARG A 47 -2.23 -17.80 -6.60
C ARG A 47 -2.32 -16.54 -5.74
N LEU A 48 -2.41 -16.66 -4.41
CA LEU A 48 -2.44 -15.52 -3.50
C LEU A 48 -1.17 -14.68 -3.60
N VAL A 49 0.00 -15.31 -3.49
CA VAL A 49 1.29 -14.62 -3.55
C VAL A 49 1.53 -13.99 -4.92
N LYS A 50 1.12 -14.64 -6.02
CA LYS A 50 1.23 -14.06 -7.36
C LYS A 50 0.36 -12.82 -7.54
N ASN A 51 -0.86 -12.81 -6.99
CA ASN A 51 -1.71 -11.63 -7.03
C ASN A 51 -1.11 -10.48 -6.20
N LEU A 52 -0.50 -10.79 -5.05
CA LEU A 52 0.17 -9.80 -4.21
C LEU A 52 1.32 -9.11 -4.98
N ASP A 53 2.16 -9.89 -5.66
CA ASP A 53 3.25 -9.37 -6.48
C ASP A 53 2.76 -8.50 -7.66
N VAL A 54 1.67 -8.89 -8.31
CA VAL A 54 1.04 -8.07 -9.36
C VAL A 54 0.58 -6.71 -8.80
N ILE A 55 0.01 -6.66 -7.60
CA ILE A 55 -0.40 -5.41 -6.95
C ILE A 55 0.81 -4.57 -6.61
N ARG A 56 1.84 -5.14 -5.99
CA ARG A 56 3.12 -4.48 -5.70
C ARG A 56 3.70 -3.82 -6.95
N GLY A 57 3.80 -4.57 -8.04
CA GLY A 57 4.31 -4.05 -9.32
C GLY A 57 3.46 -2.93 -9.93
N LYS A 58 2.14 -2.90 -9.68
CA LYS A 58 1.27 -1.78 -10.11
C LYS A 58 1.47 -0.55 -9.24
N VAL A 59 1.62 -0.71 -7.93
CA VAL A 59 1.84 0.41 -6.99
C VAL A 59 3.17 1.08 -7.28
N LEU A 60 4.24 0.30 -7.47
CA LEU A 60 5.56 0.81 -7.82
C LEU A 60 5.56 1.55 -9.15
N ARG A 61 4.90 1.03 -10.20
CA ARG A 61 4.78 1.73 -11.48
C ARG A 61 4.07 3.07 -11.37
N ARG A 62 3.00 3.16 -10.57
CA ARG A 62 2.28 4.44 -10.33
C ARG A 62 3.13 5.46 -9.58
N LEU A 63 3.99 5.00 -8.66
CA LEU A 63 4.98 5.86 -8.01
C LEU A 63 6.02 6.36 -9.03
N GLU A 64 6.34 5.52 -10.00
CA GLU A 64 7.26 5.85 -11.08
C GLU A 64 6.68 6.87 -12.08
N ASP A 65 5.42 6.69 -12.49
CA ASP A 65 4.68 7.52 -13.46
C ASP A 65 4.31 8.93 -12.94
N LYS A 66 4.34 9.15 -11.62
CA LYS A 66 4.06 10.47 -10.98
C LYS A 66 5.22 11.48 -11.08
N ALA A 67 6.20 11.24 -11.95
CA ALA A 67 7.22 12.24 -12.27
C ALA A 67 6.59 13.47 -12.96
N PRO A 68 7.11 14.70 -12.76
CA PRO A 68 6.44 15.92 -13.19
C PRO A 68 6.36 16.02 -14.71
N ALA A 69 5.15 15.91 -15.27
CA ALA A 69 4.85 16.56 -16.52
C ALA A 69 4.59 18.04 -16.19
N ASP A 70 5.59 18.88 -16.47
CA ASP A 70 5.39 20.31 -16.57
C ASP A 70 4.27 20.60 -17.59
N GLY A 71 3.24 21.31 -17.15
CA GLY A 71 2.33 22.06 -18.02
C GLY A 71 1.14 21.29 -18.61
N ASP A 72 -0.03 21.46 -17.99
CA ASP A 72 -1.28 21.93 -18.62
C ASP A 72 -2.52 21.53 -17.79
N GLY A 73 -3.06 22.49 -17.05
CA GLY A 73 -4.51 22.74 -17.06
C GLY A 73 -5.49 21.69 -16.52
N SER A 74 -5.42 21.40 -15.21
CA SER A 74 -6.50 20.79 -14.38
C SER A 74 -6.83 19.30 -14.52
N PRO A 75 -7.13 18.64 -13.37
CA PRO A 75 -6.28 18.47 -12.19
C PRO A 75 -5.84 16.99 -12.07
N PRO A 76 -4.78 16.61 -11.33
CA PRO A 76 -4.71 15.24 -10.82
C PRO A 76 -5.88 15.04 -9.85
N ARG A 77 -7.01 14.50 -10.35
CA ARG A 77 -8.21 14.33 -9.55
C ARG A 77 -8.00 13.14 -8.62
N ARG A 78 -7.63 13.54 -7.39
CA ARG A 78 -7.11 12.84 -6.20
C ARG A 78 -7.59 11.39 -6.02
N PRO A 79 -6.73 10.38 -5.72
CA PRO A 79 -7.24 9.18 -5.06
C PRO A 79 -7.75 9.63 -3.68
N ASN A 80 -9.07 9.52 -3.49
CA ASN A 80 -9.67 9.58 -2.17
C ASN A 80 -9.28 8.30 -1.43
N LEU A 81 -8.14 8.37 -0.76
CA LEU A 81 -7.58 7.36 0.12
C LEU A 81 -8.15 7.58 1.53
N LYS A 82 -9.48 7.59 1.72
CA LYS A 82 -9.98 7.37 3.09
C LYS A 82 -9.43 6.00 3.47
N PRO A 83 -8.43 5.92 4.38
CA PRO A 83 -8.12 4.65 4.95
C PRO A 83 -9.17 4.51 6.07
N HIS A 84 -8.92 3.70 7.06
CA HIS A 84 -8.72 4.26 8.39
C HIS A 84 -9.42 5.64 8.69
N PRO A 85 -10.78 5.82 8.63
CA PRO A 85 -11.81 5.40 9.57
C PRO A 85 -12.24 3.95 9.49
N ALA A 86 -11.63 3.27 8.54
CA ALA A 86 -11.75 1.87 8.41
C ALA A 86 -10.55 1.34 7.61
N ILE A 87 -9.39 1.14 8.21
CA ILE A 87 -9.04 -0.27 8.20
C ILE A 87 -9.44 -0.79 9.58
N GLU A 88 -10.53 -0.22 10.05
CA GLU A 88 -11.03 0.00 11.40
C GLU A 88 -12.35 -0.69 11.46
N ASP A 89 -13.21 -0.48 10.47
CA ASP A 89 -14.28 -1.41 10.24
C ASP A 89 -13.83 -2.73 9.61
N PHE A 90 -12.69 -2.79 8.85
CA PHE A 90 -12.02 -4.05 8.38
C PHE A 90 -11.98 -5.10 9.47
N LEU A 91 -11.97 -4.57 10.67
CA LEU A 91 -11.83 -5.27 11.90
C LEU A 91 -13.03 -5.10 12.80
N LEU A 92 -13.88 -4.06 12.68
CA LEU A 92 -15.12 -3.93 13.48
C LEU A 92 -16.02 -5.15 13.34
N SER A 93 -15.74 -5.95 12.34
CA SER A 93 -16.06 -7.36 12.31
C SER A 93 -14.89 -8.11 11.66
N LEU A 94 -14.89 -9.41 11.46
CA LEU A 94 -14.37 -10.33 12.45
C LEU A 94 -15.18 -10.36 13.76
N ARG A 95 -15.23 -9.27 14.54
CA ARG A 95 -16.02 -9.05 15.79
C ARG A 95 -17.56 -9.25 15.78
N ARG A 96 -18.18 -9.76 14.71
CA ARG A 96 -19.58 -10.25 14.73
C ARG A 96 -19.69 -11.77 14.58
N ALA A 97 -18.64 -12.43 14.10
CA ALA A 97 -18.58 -13.86 13.84
C ALA A 97 -18.08 -14.64 15.06
#